data_AF-A0A2D4S4P6-F1
#
_entry.id   AF-A0A2D4S4P6-F1
#
_cell.length_a   1.000
_cell.length_b   1.000
_cell.length_c   1.000
_cell.angle_alpha   90.00
_cell.angle_beta   90.00
_cell.angle_gamma   90.00
#
_symmetry.space_group_name_H-M   'P 1'
#
loop_
_entity.id
_entity.type
_entity.pdbx_description
1 polymer ?
#
loop_
_entity_poly.entity_id
_entity_poly.type
_entity_poly.pdbx_seq_one_letter_code
_entity_poly.pdbx_strand_id
1 'polypeptide(L)'
;MGVQVDDRTTIDMFKEAQKGRPRSNPYPREVQIRINKRVQRMRDKHLGMRRMEVKMPTELVERLDEYAKQQECTRTEIVELCITEWFEMMSKELPEG
;
A
#
# COMPACT_ATOMS: atom_id res chain seq x y z
N MET A 1 -29.35 33.09 32.35
CA MET A 1 -29.46 32.21 31.17
C MET A 1 -28.18 31.40 31.13
N GLY A 2 -28.22 30.16 31.63
CA GLY A 2 -27.01 29.33 31.80
C GLY A 2 -26.64 28.65 30.48
N VAL A 3 -25.44 28.93 29.96
CA VAL A 3 -24.90 28.26 28.78
C VAL A 3 -24.51 26.85 29.20
N GLN A 4 -25.20 25.84 28.67
CA GLN A 4 -24.79 24.44 28.83
C GLN A 4 -23.44 24.26 28.12
N VAL A 5 -22.44 23.84 28.89
CA VAL A 5 -21.12 23.52 28.38
C VAL A 5 -21.19 22.09 27.86
N ASP A 6 -21.33 21.93 26.54
CA ASP A 6 -21.28 20.60 25.89
C ASP A 6 -19.95 19.92 26.27
N ASP A 7 -20.04 18.71 26.82
CA ASP A 7 -18.91 17.88 27.23
C ASP A 7 -18.10 17.51 25.98
N ARG A 8 -17.01 18.25 25.72
CA ARG A 8 -16.20 18.10 24.51
C ARG A 8 -15.36 16.81 24.48
N THR A 9 -15.36 16.08 25.58
CA THR A 9 -14.54 14.89 25.81
C THR A 9 -15.30 13.59 25.53
N THR A 10 -16.62 13.59 25.66
CA THR A 10 -17.43 12.39 25.42
C THR A 10 -17.95 12.38 23.98
N ILE A 11 -17.49 11.41 23.19
CA ILE A 11 -18.03 11.17 21.84
C ILE A 11 -19.49 10.77 21.99
N ASP A 12 -20.40 11.66 21.59
CA ASP A 12 -21.83 11.42 21.61
C ASP A 12 -22.21 10.34 20.57
N MET A 13 -22.45 9.12 21.07
CA MET A 13 -22.80 7.95 20.27
C MET A 13 -24.26 7.97 19.77
N PHE A 14 -25.06 8.94 20.20
CA PHE A 14 -26.47 9.09 19.85
C PHE A 14 -26.74 10.24 18.87
N LYS A 15 -25.71 10.98 18.43
CA LYS A 15 -25.84 12.00 17.38
C LYS A 15 -26.16 11.37 16.03
N GLU A 16 -27.20 11.88 15.37
CA GLU A 16 -27.58 11.45 14.03
C GLU A 16 -26.43 11.65 13.03
N ALA A 17 -26.26 10.67 12.13
CA ALA A 17 -25.19 10.74 11.13
C ALA A 17 -25.40 11.94 10.19
N GLN A 18 -24.41 12.83 10.13
CA GLN A 18 -24.42 14.02 9.28
C GLN A 18 -24.74 13.65 7.82
N LYS A 19 -25.69 14.37 7.21
CA LYS A 19 -26.12 14.19 5.81
C LYS A 19 -24.94 14.47 4.88
N GLY A 20 -24.27 13.40 4.42
CA GLY A 20 -23.04 13.47 3.64
C GLY A 20 -21.93 12.54 4.14
N ARG A 21 -22.05 11.95 5.34
CA ARG A 21 -21.12 10.88 5.76
C ARG A 21 -21.39 9.65 4.88
N PRO A 22 -20.44 9.22 4.02
CA PRO A 22 -20.63 8.02 3.23
C PRO A 22 -20.93 6.87 4.18
N ARG A 23 -22.03 6.16 3.93
CA ARG A 23 -22.33 4.94 4.68
C ARG A 23 -21.09 4.05 4.59
N SER A 24 -20.66 3.55 5.75
CA SER A 24 -19.72 2.43 5.84
C SER A 24 -20.01 1.46 4.69
N ASN A 25 -18.97 1.10 3.92
CA ASN A 25 -19.09 0.36 2.67
C ASN A 25 -20.21 -0.71 2.77
N PRO A 26 -21.20 -0.70 1.87
CA PRO A 26 -22.47 -1.43 2.01
C PRO A 26 -22.30 -2.95 2.10
N TYR A 27 -21.13 -3.45 1.76
CA TYR A 27 -20.80 -4.87 1.82
C TYR A 27 -20.22 -5.27 3.18
N PRO A 28 -20.49 -6.49 3.68
CA PRO A 28 -19.76 -7.07 4.81
C PRO A 28 -18.25 -7.10 4.55
N ARG A 29 -17.42 -6.98 5.60
CA ARG A 29 -15.95 -6.89 5.50
C ARG A 29 -15.32 -7.97 4.61
N GLU A 30 -15.79 -9.21 4.69
CA GLU A 30 -15.28 -10.32 3.86
C GLU A 30 -15.52 -10.10 2.36
N VAL A 31 -16.67 -9.53 1.99
CA VAL A 31 -17.00 -9.19 0.61
C VAL A 31 -16.15 -8.01 0.15
N GLN A 32 -15.95 -7.01 1.00
CA GLN A 32 -15.06 -5.88 0.70
C GLN A 32 -13.63 -6.34 0.39
N ILE A 33 -13.06 -7.24 1.21
CA ILE A 33 -11.72 -7.78 1.00
C ILE A 33 -11.63 -8.51 -0.35
N ARG A 34 -12.65 -9.29 -0.72
CA ARG A 34 -12.71 -9.98 -2.02
C ARG A 34 -12.75 -9.02 -3.19
N ILE A 35 -13.59 -7.98 -3.11
CA ILE A 35 -13.72 -6.94 -4.15
C ILE A 35 -12.38 -6.21 -4.30
N ASN A 36 -11.79 -5.75 -3.20
CA ASN A 36 -10.52 -5.01 -3.22
C ASN A 36 -9.39 -5.85 -3.84
N LYS A 37 -9.27 -7.13 -3.46
CA LYS A 37 -8.30 -8.06 -4.08
C LYS A 37 -8.53 -8.23 -5.58
N ARG A 38 -9.80 -8.30 -6.02
CA ARG A 38 -10.14 -8.42 -7.46
C ARG A 38 -9.73 -7.16 -8.22
N VAL A 39 -10.04 -5.98 -7.69
CA VAL A 39 -9.68 -4.68 -8.29
C VAL A 39 -8.17 -4.54 -8.37
N GLN A 40 -7.43 -4.91 -7.32
CA GLN A 40 -5.96 -4.92 -7.33
C GLN A 40 -5.43 -5.77 -8.48
N ARG A 41 -5.85 -7.04 -8.57
CA ARG A 41 -5.42 -7.94 -9.67
C ARG A 41 -5.78 -7.41 -11.05
N MET A 42 -6.95 -6.80 -11.21
CA MET A 42 -7.38 -6.21 -12.49
C MET A 42 -6.51 -5.00 -12.87
N ARG A 43 -6.18 -4.14 -11.91
CA ARG A 43 -5.28 -3.00 -12.10
C ARG A 43 -3.89 -3.48 -12.48
N ASP A 44 -3.34 -4.44 -11.75
CA ASP A 44 -2.02 -5.01 -12.01
C ASP A 44 -1.97 -5.62 -13.43
N LYS A 45 -2.99 -6.38 -13.82
CA LYS A 45 -3.12 -6.96 -15.17
C LYS A 45 -3.19 -5.88 -16.25
N HIS A 46 -3.94 -4.81 -16.02
CA HIS A 46 -4.08 -3.72 -17.00
C HIS A 46 -2.76 -2.96 -17.20
N LEU A 47 -1.98 -2.81 -16.13
CA LEU A 47 -0.66 -2.18 -16.16
C LEU A 47 0.47 -3.13 -16.60
N GLY A 48 0.15 -4.36 -17.01
CA GLY A 48 1.15 -5.36 -17.40
C GLY A 48 2.02 -5.87 -16.25
N MET A 49 1.70 -5.53 -15.00
CA MET A 49 2.47 -5.91 -13.83
C MET A 49 2.25 -7.39 -13.49
N ARG A 50 3.33 -8.09 -13.18
CA ARG A 50 3.31 -9.48 -12.68
C ARG A 50 3.77 -9.50 -11.24
N ARG A 51 3.03 -10.23 -10.40
CA ARG A 51 3.40 -10.44 -9.00
C ARG A 51 4.35 -11.63 -8.90
N MET A 52 5.49 -11.41 -8.27
CA MET A 52 6.49 -12.42 -7.95
C MET A 52 6.54 -12.58 -6.42
N GLU A 53 6.54 -13.82 -5.93
CA GLU A 53 6.66 -14.13 -4.50
C GLU A 53 8.02 -14.79 -4.26
N VAL A 54 8.82 -14.21 -3.36
CA VAL A 54 10.20 -14.64 -3.10
C VAL A 54 10.43 -14.76 -1.60
N LYS A 55 11.18 -15.78 -1.18
CA LYS A 55 11.69 -15.91 0.19
C LYS A 55 13.06 -15.28 0.25
N MET A 56 13.27 -14.36 1.19
CA MET A 56 14.54 -13.66 1.40
C MET A 56 14.93 -13.70 2.88
N PRO A 57 16.23 -13.57 3.21
CA PRO A 57 16.68 -13.43 4.59
C PRO A 57 16.05 -12.20 5.27
N THR A 58 15.67 -12.34 6.53
CA THR A 58 15.03 -11.24 7.31
C THR A 58 15.89 -9.99 7.34
N GLU A 59 17.18 -10.15 7.62
CA GLU A 59 18.14 -9.05 7.70
C GLU A 59 18.22 -8.24 6.40
N LEU A 60 18.07 -8.90 5.24
CA LEU A 60 18.06 -8.22 3.94
C LEU A 60 16.78 -7.39 3.77
N VAL A 61 15.63 -7.93 4.18
CA VAL A 61 14.34 -7.22 4.12
C VAL A 61 14.36 -6.00 5.03
N GLU A 62 14.94 -6.11 6.22
CA GLU A 62 15.09 -4.99 7.15
C GLU A 62 15.95 -3.87 6.57
N ARG A 63 17.10 -4.21 5.98
CA ARG A 63 17.95 -3.23 5.28
C ARG A 63 17.23 -2.53 4.13
N LEU A 64 16.45 -3.27 3.34
CA LEU A 64 15.63 -2.69 2.27
C LEU A 64 14.59 -1.72 2.83
N ASP A 65 13.97 -2.04 3.96
CA ASP A 65 13.00 -1.16 4.62
C ASP A 65 13.62 0.11 5.19
N GLU A 66 14.82 0.01 5.77
CA GLU A 66 15.58 1.17 6.24
C GLU A 66 15.94 2.09 5.08
N TYR A 67 16.43 1.53 3.97
CA TYR A 67 16.76 2.29 2.77
C TYR A 67 15.52 2.94 2.15
N ALA A 68 14.39 2.22 2.09
CA ALA A 68 13.10 2.73 1.62
C ALA A 68 12.64 3.97 2.41
N LYS A 69 12.76 3.91 3.75
CA LYS A 69 12.41 5.03 4.62
C LYS A 69 13.32 6.24 4.39
N GLN A 70 14.62 6.02 4.19
CA GLN A 70 15.58 7.10 3.97
C GLN A 70 15.36 7.82 2.64
N GLN A 71 14.97 7.09 1.59
CA GLN A 71 14.77 7.61 0.24
C GLN A 71 13.32 7.99 -0.06
N GLU A 72 12.44 7.97 0.94
CA GLU A 72 10.99 8.24 0.81
C GLU A 72 10.32 7.44 -0.32
N CYS A 73 10.79 6.21 -0.56
CA CYS A 73 10.30 5.34 -1.62
C CYS A 73 9.73 4.04 -1.06
N THR A 74 9.04 3.30 -1.92
CA THR A 74 8.48 1.99 -1.58
C THR A 74 9.51 0.89 -1.76
N ARG A 75 9.37 -0.17 -0.97
CA ARG A 75 10.22 -1.37 -1.09
C ARG A 75 10.21 -1.96 -2.51
N THR A 76 9.07 -1.86 -3.21
CA THR A 76 8.93 -2.36 -4.59
C THR A 76 9.81 -1.57 -5.56
N GLU A 77 9.84 -0.24 -5.44
CA GLU A 77 10.65 0.63 -6.31
C GLU A 77 12.15 0.37 -6.15
N ILE A 78 12.62 0.12 -4.92
CA ILE A 78 14.03 -0.24 -4.67
C ILE A 78 14.37 -1.57 -5.33
N VAL A 79 13.51 -2.58 -5.17
CA VAL A 79 13.75 -3.91 -5.77
C VAL A 79 13.77 -3.82 -7.29
N GLU A 80 12.86 -3.04 -7.89
CA GLU A 80 12.83 -2.79 -9.33
C GLU A 80 14.11 -2.10 -9.82
N LEU A 81 14.58 -1.07 -9.10
CA LEU A 81 15.83 -0.38 -9.42
C LEU A 81 17.02 -1.35 -9.34
N CYS A 82 17.18 -2.09 -8.25
CA CYS A 82 18.29 -3.02 -8.07
C CYS A 82 18.33 -4.11 -9.16
N ILE A 83 17.17 -4.66 -9.53
CA ILE A 83 17.09 -5.67 -10.60
C ILE A 83 17.46 -5.06 -11.96
N THR A 84 16.97 -3.85 -12.24
CA THR A 84 17.26 -3.14 -13.50
C THR A 84 18.74 -2.82 -13.63
N GLU A 85 19.34 -2.22 -12.60
CA GLU A 85 20.77 -1.92 -12.57
C GLU A 85 21.61 -3.19 -12.72
N TRP A 86 21.22 -4.30 -12.07
CA TRP A 86 21.93 -5.57 -12.18
C TRP A 86 21.93 -6.10 -13.62
N PHE A 87 20.79 -6.04 -14.32
CA PHE A 87 20.72 -6.44 -15.74
C PHE A 87 21.53 -5.51 -16.65
N GLU A 88 21.51 -4.21 -16.40
CA GLU A 88 22.32 -3.24 -17.17
C GLU A 88 23.83 -3.42 -16.97
N MET A 89 24.27 -3.76 -15.75
CA MET A 89 25.66 -4.10 -15.49
C MET A 89 26.05 -5.36 -16.27
N MET A 90 25.21 -6.38 -16.21
CA MET A 90 25.48 -7.66 -16.87
C MET A 90 25.45 -7.55 -18.41
N SER A 91 24.60 -6.69 -18.98
CA SER A 91 24.58 -6.44 -20.42
C SER A 91 25.83 -5.71 -20.91
N LYS A 92 26.46 -4.88 -20.08
CA LYS A 92 27.72 -4.17 -20.44
C LYS A 92 28.93 -5.10 -20.42
N GLU A 93 28.88 -6.20 -19.66
CA GLU A 93 29.96 -7.19 -19.56
C GLU A 93 29.92 -8.25 -20.67
N LEU A 94 28.83 -8.37 -21.43
CA LEU A 94 28.80 -9.14 -22.67
C LEU A 94 29.05 -8.21 -23.86
N PRO A 95 30.29 -8.08 -24.38
CA PRO A 95 30.48 -7.55 -25.71
C PRO A 95 29.73 -8.46 -26.69
N GLU A 96 28.79 -7.89 -27.43
CA GLU A 96 28.05 -8.62 -28.46
C GLU A 96 29.06 -9.25 -29.43
N GLY A 97 28.95 -10.57 -29.61
CA GLY A 97 29.77 -11.36 -30.51
C GLY A 97 29.37 -11.18 -31.97
#